data_AF-A0A2G9U128-F1
#
_entry.id   AF-A0A2G9U128-F1
#
_cell.length_a   1.000
_cell.length_b   1.000
_cell.length_c   1.000
_cell.angle_alpha   90.00
_cell.angle_beta   90.00
_cell.angle_gamma   90.00
#
_symmetry.space_group_name_H-M   'P 1'
#
loop_
_entity.id
_entity.type
_entity.pdbx_description
1 polymer ?
#
loop_
_entity_poly.entity_id
_entity_poly.type
_entity_poly.pdbx_seq_one_letter_code
_entity_poly.pdbx_strand_id
1 'polypeptide(L)'
;QAGCPMMRTGLRMTSPMRNQVLAGRDAPLGEIDLAAVNIQRGRDVGLRLYMDYGLPRRSSGIGRTTSALRRLYANREDVDLYAGMLTERAVSGGLVGPTAAEIIADQFRNLKVADIFFYENNVQGTQGFNEGELAEIRKMTLARLVCSNTEGMLTRDVPRQQKKMTDVVGN
;
A
#
# COMPACT_ATOMS: atom_id res chain seq x y z
N GLN A 1 -13.22 6.94 -24.59
CA GLN A 1 -12.29 7.64 -23.67
C GLN A 1 -11.50 6.56 -22.95
N ALA A 2 -10.19 6.44 -23.20
CA ALA A 2 -9.36 5.47 -22.50
C ALA A 2 -9.24 5.92 -21.03
N GLY A 3 -9.74 5.12 -20.09
CA GLY A 3 -9.59 5.41 -18.66
C GLY A 3 -8.11 5.52 -18.32
N CYS A 4 -7.73 6.42 -17.42
CA CYS A 4 -6.34 6.59 -16.98
C CYS A 4 -5.93 5.33 -16.18
N PRO A 5 -5.14 4.41 -16.76
CA PRO A 5 -4.82 3.17 -16.08
C PRO A 5 -3.77 3.46 -15.01
N MET A 6 -3.89 2.81 -13.85
CA MET A 6 -2.85 2.84 -12.83
C MET A 6 -1.51 2.40 -13.44
N MET A 7 -0.42 3.06 -13.05
CA MET A 7 0.92 2.63 -13.42
C MET A 7 1.14 1.17 -12.98
N ARG A 8 1.78 0.37 -13.85
CA ARG A 8 2.11 -1.03 -13.55
C ARG A 8 2.99 -1.12 -12.30
N THR A 9 2.65 -2.04 -11.41
CA THR A 9 3.45 -2.32 -10.21
C THR A 9 4.82 -2.91 -10.58
N GLY A 10 5.86 -2.54 -9.83
CA GLY A 10 7.21 -3.04 -9.98
C GLY A 10 8.28 -1.98 -9.67
N LEU A 11 9.48 -2.23 -10.19
CA LEU A 11 10.70 -1.44 -9.91
C LEU A 11 10.75 -0.04 -10.54
N ARG A 12 9.67 0.40 -11.21
CA ARG A 12 9.65 1.67 -11.94
C ARG A 12 8.76 2.64 -11.19
N MET A 13 9.31 3.83 -10.97
CA MET A 13 8.59 4.99 -10.46
C MET A 13 8.52 6.05 -11.57
N THR A 14 7.45 6.84 -11.60
CA THR A 14 7.30 7.89 -12.62
C THR A 14 8.36 8.99 -12.44
N SER A 15 8.75 9.65 -13.53
CA SER A 15 9.73 10.76 -13.48
C SER A 15 9.33 11.86 -12.50
N PRO A 16 8.06 12.32 -12.45
CA PRO A 16 7.66 13.32 -11.46
C PRO A 16 7.90 12.88 -10.01
N MET A 17 7.62 11.61 -9.69
CA MET A 17 7.87 11.09 -8.34
C MET A 17 9.36 10.89 -8.03
N ARG A 18 10.19 10.68 -9.05
CA ARG A 18 11.62 10.43 -8.86
C ARG A 18 12.48 11.70 -8.87
N ASN A 19 12.01 12.74 -9.54
CA ASN A 19 12.86 13.90 -9.78
C ASN A 19 12.21 15.21 -9.34
N GLN A 20 10.90 15.26 -9.09
CA GLN A 20 10.15 16.51 -9.01
C GLN A 20 8.98 16.45 -8.01
N VAL A 21 9.10 15.69 -6.90
CA VAL A 21 7.94 15.47 -6.00
C VAL A 21 7.34 16.75 -5.42
N LEU A 22 8.17 17.77 -5.16
CA LEU A 22 7.73 19.06 -4.62
C LEU A 22 7.96 20.21 -5.61
N ALA A 23 8.11 19.92 -6.91
CA ALA A 23 8.24 20.97 -7.91
C ALA A 23 6.92 21.75 -8.02
N GLY A 24 6.87 22.93 -7.38
CA GLY A 24 5.82 23.91 -7.56
C GLY A 24 6.04 24.75 -8.81
N ARG A 25 4.99 25.44 -9.29
CA ARG A 25 5.09 26.32 -10.48
C ARG A 25 6.14 27.44 -10.35
N ASP A 26 6.38 27.92 -9.12
CA ASP A 26 7.20 29.12 -8.87
C ASP A 26 8.36 28.90 -7.86
N ALA A 27 8.72 27.64 -7.55
CA ALA A 27 9.75 27.33 -6.54
C ALA A 27 10.89 26.48 -7.13
N PRO A 28 12.13 26.99 -7.20
CA PRO A 28 13.30 26.24 -7.67
C PRO A 28 13.83 25.20 -6.67
N LEU A 29 13.24 25.08 -5.47
CA LEU A 29 13.59 24.07 -4.46
C LEU A 29 13.09 22.64 -4.81
N GLY A 30 12.71 22.40 -6.07
CA GLY A 30 11.68 21.44 -6.42
C GLY A 30 12.10 20.02 -6.81
N GLU A 31 13.39 19.67 -6.78
CA GLU A 31 13.87 18.39 -7.31
C GLU A 31 14.22 17.37 -6.22
N ILE A 32 13.19 16.78 -5.61
CA ILE A 32 13.34 15.74 -4.59
C ILE A 32 13.00 14.37 -5.17
N ASP A 33 13.91 13.40 -4.96
CA ASP A 33 13.69 11.99 -5.29
C ASP A 33 12.97 11.27 -4.14
N LEU A 34 11.71 10.93 -4.36
CA LEU A 34 10.88 10.25 -3.36
C LEU A 34 11.43 8.87 -2.97
N ALA A 35 12.02 8.14 -3.92
CA ALA A 35 12.59 6.82 -3.62
C ALA A 35 13.84 6.97 -2.75
N ALA A 36 14.69 7.96 -3.05
CA ALA A 36 15.84 8.28 -2.20
C ALA A 36 15.40 8.73 -0.80
N VAL A 37 14.39 9.60 -0.70
CA VAL A 37 13.80 10.04 0.58
C VAL A 37 13.25 8.88 1.38
N ASN A 38 12.54 7.93 0.74
CA ASN A 38 12.00 6.76 1.44
C ASN A 38 13.09 5.84 1.98
N ILE A 39 14.20 5.65 1.24
CA ILE A 39 15.36 4.90 1.73
C ILE A 39 15.98 5.61 2.94
N GLN A 40 16.23 6.92 2.84
CA GLN A 40 16.82 7.69 3.93
C GLN A 40 15.91 7.75 5.16
N ARG A 41 14.60 7.90 4.97
CA ARG A 41 13.62 7.85 6.05
C ARG A 41 13.63 6.48 6.74
N GLY A 42 13.74 5.39 5.98
CA GLY A 42 13.86 4.06 6.55
C GLY A 42 15.06 3.92 7.48
N ARG A 43 16.20 4.50 7.09
CA ARG A 43 17.42 4.52 7.92
C ARG A 43 17.29 5.41 9.15
N ASP A 44 16.68 6.58 8.98
CA ASP A 44 16.47 7.56 10.06
C ASP A 44 15.60 7.00 11.18
N VAL A 45 14.50 6.32 10.84
CA VAL A 45 13.63 5.66 11.83
C VAL A 45 14.15 4.30 12.29
N GLY A 46 15.34 3.87 11.83
CA GLY A 46 15.97 2.61 12.21
C GLY A 46 15.21 1.37 11.76
N LEU A 47 14.62 1.36 10.56
CA LEU A 47 14.01 0.16 10.00
C LEU A 47 15.07 -0.95 9.88
N ARG A 48 14.65 -2.16 10.27
CA ARG A 48 15.45 -3.37 10.06
C ARG A 48 15.70 -3.60 8.57
N LEU A 49 16.79 -4.31 8.29
CA LEU A 49 17.20 -4.60 6.91
C LEU A 49 16.23 -5.60 6.29
N TYR A 50 16.20 -5.64 4.95
CA TYR A 50 15.28 -6.49 4.22
C TYR A 50 15.37 -7.95 4.66
N MET A 51 16.58 -8.49 4.84
CA MET A 51 16.81 -9.89 5.19
C MET A 51 16.37 -10.29 6.61
N ASP A 52 16.11 -9.32 7.49
CA ASP A 52 15.66 -9.56 8.87
C ASP A 52 14.17 -9.97 8.91
N TYR A 53 13.41 -9.60 7.88
CA TYR A 53 12.04 -10.04 7.73
C TYR A 53 12.11 -11.48 7.18
N GLY A 54 11.58 -12.46 7.91
CA GLY A 54 11.83 -13.90 7.65
C GLY A 54 11.33 -14.43 6.30
N LEU A 55 10.45 -13.69 5.61
CA LEU A 55 9.92 -14.03 4.29
C LEU A 55 10.98 -14.03 3.17
N PRO A 56 11.89 -13.06 3.10
CA PRO A 56 13.14 -13.06 2.35
C PRO A 56 13.93 -14.37 2.43
N ARG A 57 13.95 -15.02 3.59
CA ARG A 57 14.69 -16.29 3.79
C ARG A 57 13.89 -17.51 3.34
N ARG A 58 12.56 -17.46 3.42
CA ARG A 58 11.62 -18.55 3.08
C ARG A 58 11.21 -18.55 1.61
N SER A 59 11.15 -17.37 1.00
CA SER A 59 10.92 -17.21 -0.42
C SER A 59 12.23 -17.45 -1.16
N SER A 60 12.25 -18.45 -2.04
CA SER A 60 13.31 -18.65 -3.03
C SER A 60 13.47 -17.47 -4.02
N GLY A 61 12.68 -16.41 -3.84
CA GLY A 61 12.59 -15.22 -4.69
C GLY A 61 13.77 -14.26 -4.62
N ILE A 62 14.63 -14.36 -3.61
CA ILE A 62 15.89 -13.58 -3.59
C ILE A 62 16.95 -14.19 -4.52
N GLY A 63 16.67 -15.32 -5.17
CA GLY A 63 17.41 -15.74 -6.36
C GLY A 63 17.40 -14.71 -7.50
N ARG A 64 16.59 -13.65 -7.39
CA ARG A 64 16.57 -12.51 -8.30
C ARG A 64 16.80 -11.16 -7.60
N THR A 65 17.72 -11.09 -6.63
CA THR A 65 18.38 -9.79 -6.35
C THR A 65 18.76 -9.21 -7.70
N THR A 66 18.12 -8.12 -8.09
CA THR A 66 18.37 -7.55 -9.42
C THR A 66 19.87 -7.30 -9.55
N SER A 67 20.42 -7.47 -10.75
CA SER A 67 21.84 -7.18 -10.98
C SER A 67 22.21 -5.76 -10.51
N ALA A 68 21.23 -4.85 -10.45
CA ALA A 68 21.36 -3.52 -9.85
C ALA A 68 21.63 -3.54 -8.34
N LEU A 69 20.85 -4.25 -7.52
CA LEU A 69 21.09 -4.29 -6.07
C LEU A 69 22.44 -4.95 -5.73
N ARG A 70 22.83 -6.00 -6.47
CA ARG A 70 24.16 -6.64 -6.31
C ARG A 70 25.33 -5.73 -6.63
N ARG A 71 25.11 -4.67 -7.43
CA ARG A 71 26.14 -3.66 -7.73
C ARG A 71 26.18 -2.54 -6.69
N LEU A 72 25.07 -2.30 -5.99
CA LEU A 72 24.92 -1.18 -5.07
C LEU A 72 25.24 -1.57 -3.62
N TYR A 73 24.87 -2.78 -3.20
CA TYR A 73 25.13 -3.29 -1.86
C TYR A 73 26.25 -4.32 -1.89
N ALA A 74 27.20 -4.21 -0.96
CA ALA A 74 28.33 -5.13 -0.85
C ALA A 74 27.85 -6.53 -0.46
N ASN A 75 26.95 -6.62 0.53
CA ASN A 75 26.31 -7.86 0.95
C ASN A 75 24.81 -7.81 0.71
N ARG A 76 24.20 -8.98 0.53
CA ARG A 76 22.75 -9.10 0.35
C ARG A 76 21.99 -8.73 1.62
N GLU A 77 22.63 -8.95 2.76
CA GLU A 77 22.14 -8.72 4.11
C GLU A 77 21.97 -7.22 4.39
N ASP A 78 22.73 -6.36 3.70
CA ASP A 78 22.75 -4.90 3.90
C ASP A 78 21.64 -4.15 3.15
N VAL A 79 20.77 -4.87 2.42
CA VAL A 79 19.74 -4.24 1.58
C VAL A 79 18.66 -3.57 2.44
N ASP A 80 18.40 -2.28 2.19
CA ASP A 80 17.32 -1.53 2.84
C ASP A 80 15.95 -2.17 2.57
N LEU A 81 15.08 -2.26 3.58
CA LEU A 81 13.76 -2.89 3.49
C LEU A 81 12.93 -2.38 2.30
N TYR A 82 12.83 -1.05 2.14
CA TYR A 82 12.08 -0.43 1.05
C TYR A 82 12.60 -0.86 -0.33
N ALA A 83 13.93 -0.85 -0.52
CA ALA A 83 14.55 -1.26 -1.77
C ALA A 83 14.32 -2.76 -2.05
N GLY A 84 14.43 -3.61 -1.02
CA GLY A 84 14.19 -5.05 -1.11
C GLY A 84 12.76 -5.38 -1.54
N MET A 85 11.76 -4.78 -0.86
CA MET A 85 10.34 -5.02 -1.16
C MET A 85 9.95 -4.63 -2.59
N LEU A 86 10.52 -3.56 -3.15
CA LEU A 86 10.24 -3.15 -4.53
C LEU A 86 10.72 -4.17 -5.57
N THR A 87 11.67 -5.04 -5.21
CA THR A 87 12.21 -6.07 -6.11
C THR A 87 11.33 -7.31 -6.19
N GLU A 88 10.44 -7.48 -5.23
CA GLU A 88 9.57 -8.63 -5.17
C GLU A 88 8.49 -8.59 -6.25
N ARG A 89 8.13 -9.78 -6.75
CA ARG A 89 6.96 -9.91 -7.63
C ARG A 89 5.70 -9.90 -6.79
N ALA A 90 4.66 -9.25 -7.32
CA ALA A 90 3.36 -9.24 -6.68
C ALA A 90 2.83 -10.67 -6.44
N VAL A 91 2.18 -10.86 -5.29
CA VAL A 91 1.45 -12.09 -4.97
C VAL A 91 0.26 -12.28 -5.92
N SER A 92 -0.22 -13.52 -6.06
CA SER A 92 -1.38 -13.82 -6.92
C SER A 92 -2.60 -12.99 -6.48
N GLY A 93 -3.24 -12.28 -7.42
CA GLY A 93 -4.38 -11.38 -7.15
C GLY A 93 -4.04 -10.06 -6.43
N GLY A 94 -2.78 -9.88 -6.00
CA GLY A 94 -2.29 -8.71 -5.28
C GLY A 94 -1.49 -7.73 -6.14
N LEU A 95 -1.10 -6.61 -5.53
CA LEU A 95 -0.29 -5.56 -6.15
C LEU A 95 1.14 -5.48 -5.63
N VAL A 96 1.40 -6.10 -4.47
CA VAL A 96 2.66 -6.01 -3.72
C VAL A 96 3.27 -7.39 -3.53
N GLY A 97 4.59 -7.43 -3.31
CA GLY A 97 5.30 -8.66 -3.01
C GLY A 97 4.95 -9.26 -1.64
N PRO A 98 5.37 -10.50 -1.37
CA PRO A 98 5.04 -11.20 -0.14
C PRO A 98 5.48 -10.46 1.13
N THR A 99 6.65 -9.82 1.16
CA THR A 99 7.11 -9.10 2.36
C THR A 99 6.21 -7.91 2.66
N ALA A 100 5.93 -7.10 1.64
CA ALA A 100 5.01 -5.98 1.78
C ALA A 100 3.58 -6.45 2.11
N ALA A 101 3.13 -7.56 1.51
CA ALA A 101 1.81 -8.12 1.78
C ALA A 101 1.66 -8.54 3.24
N GLU A 102 2.64 -9.23 3.83
CA GLU A 102 2.60 -9.64 5.23
C GLU A 102 2.60 -8.43 6.18
N ILE A 103 3.52 -7.48 5.98
CA ILE A 103 3.58 -6.26 6.81
C ILE A 103 2.26 -5.48 6.75
N ILE A 104 1.72 -5.29 5.54
CA ILE A 104 0.47 -4.57 5.34
C ILE A 104 -0.71 -5.34 5.97
N ALA A 105 -0.79 -6.65 5.76
CA ALA A 105 -1.87 -7.48 6.29
C ALA A 105 -1.87 -7.52 7.82
N ASP A 106 -0.70 -7.71 8.45
CA ASP A 106 -0.58 -7.69 9.90
C ASP A 106 -0.97 -6.33 10.47
N GLN A 107 -0.49 -5.24 9.86
CA GLN A 107 -0.85 -3.89 10.30
C GLN A 107 -2.36 -3.61 10.18
N PHE A 108 -3.00 -3.98 9.06
CA PHE A 108 -4.44 -3.80 8.89
C PHE A 108 -5.27 -4.69 9.81
N ARG A 109 -4.82 -5.94 10.04
CA ARG A 109 -5.44 -6.84 11.02
C ARG A 109 -5.40 -6.23 12.41
N ASN A 110 -4.23 -5.74 12.83
CA ASN A 110 -4.05 -5.15 14.15
C ASN A 110 -4.88 -3.86 14.30
N LEU A 111 -4.92 -3.00 13.27
CA LEU A 111 -5.79 -1.82 13.27
C LEU A 111 -7.28 -2.19 13.42
N LYS A 112 -7.75 -3.21 12.70
CA LYS A 112 -9.15 -3.65 12.77
C LYS A 112 -9.49 -4.26 14.13
N VAL A 113 -8.64 -5.14 14.66
CA VAL A 113 -8.93 -5.93 15.86
C VAL A 113 -8.69 -5.12 17.14
N ALA A 114 -7.66 -4.27 17.17
CA ALA A 114 -7.30 -3.50 18.36
C ALA A 114 -8.12 -2.22 18.52
N ASP A 115 -8.77 -1.73 17.47
CA ASP A 115 -9.62 -0.55 17.54
C ASP A 115 -10.99 -0.91 18.14
N ILE A 116 -11.20 -0.54 19.39
CA ILE A 116 -12.47 -0.75 20.10
C ILE A 116 -13.63 0.02 19.47
N PHE A 117 -13.36 1.06 18.67
CA PHE A 117 -14.36 1.85 17.94
C PHE A 117 -14.46 1.44 16.46
N PHE A 118 -13.78 0.36 16.04
CA PHE A 118 -13.94 -0.16 14.70
C PHE A 118 -15.42 -0.49 14.45
N TYR A 119 -15.96 -0.08 13.32
CA TYR A 119 -17.41 -0.06 13.09
C TYR A 119 -18.11 -1.43 13.20
N GLU A 120 -17.40 -2.55 13.05
CA GLU A 120 -17.96 -3.90 13.24
C GLU A 120 -17.84 -4.43 14.68
N ASN A 121 -17.08 -3.76 15.54
CA ASN A 121 -16.85 -4.19 16.91
C ASN A 121 -17.99 -3.72 17.82
N ASN A 122 -18.45 -4.60 18.70
CA ASN A 122 -19.46 -4.29 19.72
C ASN A 122 -18.91 -4.67 21.10
N VAL A 123 -18.10 -3.77 21.66
CA VAL A 123 -17.40 -3.98 22.93
C VAL A 123 -18.18 -3.33 24.06
N GLN A 124 -18.26 -4.00 25.22
CA GLN A 124 -18.93 -3.46 26.41
C GLN A 124 -18.36 -2.08 26.78
N GLY A 125 -19.23 -1.08 26.92
CA GLY A 125 -18.84 0.31 27.20
C GLY A 125 -18.67 1.21 25.96
N THR A 126 -18.88 0.67 24.75
CA THR A 126 -18.94 1.46 23.50
C THR A 126 -20.37 1.50 22.96
N GLN A 127 -20.70 2.53 22.17
CA GLN A 127 -21.93 2.56 21.37
C GLN A 127 -21.64 1.99 19.98
N GLY A 128 -21.69 0.66 19.87
CA GLY A 128 -21.59 -0.03 18.59
C GLY A 128 -22.86 0.11 17.75
N PHE A 129 -22.73 -0.11 16.44
CA PHE A 129 -23.87 -0.14 15.52
C PHE A 129 -24.71 -1.41 15.72
N ASN A 130 -26.03 -1.29 15.54
CA ASN A 130 -26.92 -2.44 15.49
C ASN A 130 -26.81 -3.18 14.15
N GLU A 131 -27.36 -4.39 14.05
CA GLU A 131 -27.26 -5.21 12.83
C GLU A 131 -27.87 -4.53 11.59
N GLY A 132 -28.95 -3.76 11.76
CA GLY A 132 -29.57 -3.01 10.67
C GLY A 132 -28.68 -1.87 10.16
N GLU A 133 -28.05 -1.13 11.07
CA GLU A 133 -27.08 -0.08 10.76
C GLU A 133 -25.84 -0.66 10.09
N LEU A 134 -25.31 -1.79 10.58
CA LEU A 134 -24.21 -2.51 9.95
C LEU A 134 -24.57 -2.97 8.53
N ALA A 135 -25.80 -3.42 8.32
CA ALA A 135 -26.27 -3.80 6.99
C ALA A 135 -26.31 -2.60 6.03
N GLU A 136 -26.67 -1.40 6.49
CA GLU A 136 -26.60 -0.18 5.68
C GLU A 136 -25.18 0.26 5.39
N ILE A 137 -24.28 0.21 6.39
CA ILE A 137 -22.86 0.55 6.21
C ILE A 137 -22.22 -0.40 5.17
N ARG A 138 -22.53 -1.70 5.20
CA ARG A 138 -22.00 -2.69 4.24
C ARG A 138 -22.49 -2.49 2.80
N LYS A 139 -23.59 -1.76 2.59
CA LYS A 139 -24.07 -1.37 1.26
C LYS A 139 -23.31 -0.17 0.68
N MET A 140 -22.57 0.58 1.51
CA MET A 140 -21.79 1.72 1.03
C MET A 140 -20.63 1.27 0.14
N THR A 141 -20.39 2.05 -0.92
CA THR A 141 -19.28 1.84 -1.86
C THR A 141 -18.61 3.18 -2.13
N LEU A 142 -17.33 3.17 -2.49
CA LEU A 142 -16.65 4.40 -2.91
C LEU A 142 -17.37 5.07 -4.09
N ALA A 143 -17.91 4.27 -5.02
CA ALA A 143 -18.69 4.79 -6.14
C ALA A 143 -19.95 5.55 -5.68
N ARG A 144 -20.67 5.00 -4.69
CA ARG A 144 -21.83 5.68 -4.09
C ARG A 144 -21.41 6.97 -3.40
N LEU A 145 -20.30 6.95 -2.64
CA LEU A 145 -19.77 8.13 -1.97
C LEU A 145 -19.45 9.25 -2.96
N VAL A 146 -18.78 8.94 -4.08
CA VAL A 146 -18.46 9.93 -5.11
C VAL A 146 -19.74 10.48 -5.76
N CYS A 147 -20.68 9.62 -6.17
CA CYS A 147 -21.92 10.08 -6.79
C CYS A 147 -22.77 10.96 -5.85
N SER A 148 -22.79 10.66 -4.56
CA SER A 148 -23.54 11.46 -3.58
C SER A 148 -22.92 12.83 -3.29
N ASN A 149 -21.65 13.04 -3.62
CA ASN A 149 -20.91 14.27 -3.32
C ASN A 149 -20.41 15.01 -4.57
N THR A 150 -20.81 14.59 -5.78
CA THR A 150 -20.42 15.26 -7.03
C THR A 150 -21.64 15.46 -7.90
N GLU A 151 -21.99 16.73 -8.13
CA GLU A 151 -23.13 17.09 -8.98
C GLU A 151 -22.96 16.56 -10.41
N GLY A 152 -24.05 16.02 -10.96
CA GLY A 152 -24.08 15.51 -12.34
C GLY A 152 -23.43 14.14 -12.54
N MET A 153 -22.81 13.53 -11.53
CA MET A 153 -22.28 12.17 -11.62
C MET A 153 -23.35 11.14 -11.27
N LEU A 154 -23.65 10.23 -12.20
CA LEU A 154 -24.55 9.11 -11.97
C LEU A 154 -23.75 7.82 -11.72
N THR A 155 -24.39 6.84 -11.10
CA THR A 155 -23.77 5.53 -10.78
C THR A 155 -23.30 4.74 -12.01
N ARG A 156 -23.78 5.08 -13.21
CA ARG A 156 -23.30 4.53 -14.49
C ARG A 156 -21.96 5.12 -14.93
N ASP A 157 -21.60 6.29 -14.41
CA ASP A 157 -20.40 7.04 -14.79
C ASP A 157 -19.19 6.64 -13.92
N VAL A 158 -19.43 5.97 -12.78
CA VAL A 158 -18.39 5.49 -11.86
C VAL A 158 -18.31 3.97 -11.85
N PRO A 159 -17.16 3.38 -12.20
CA PRO A 159 -16.96 1.94 -12.11
C PRO A 159 -17.16 1.43 -10.68
N ARG A 160 -17.97 0.37 -10.51
CA ARG A 160 -18.07 -0.36 -9.24
C ARG A 160 -16.81 -1.19 -9.01
N GLN A 161 -15.75 -0.58 -8.51
CA GLN A 161 -14.56 -1.29 -8.06
C GLN A 161 -14.72 -1.56 -6.55
N GLN A 162 -15.30 -2.71 -6.19
CA GLN A 162 -15.26 -3.21 -4.81
C GLN A 162 -14.12 -4.23 -4.72
N LYS A 163 -12.95 -3.80 -4.24
CA LYS A 163 -12.09 -4.69 -3.46
C LYS A 163 -12.36 -4.34 -2.00
N LYS A 164 -13.01 -5.22 -1.24
CA LYS A 164 -13.30 -4.94 0.17
C LYS A 164 -12.07 -5.32 0.99
N MET A 165 -11.76 -4.53 2.02
CA MET A 165 -10.71 -4.89 2.98
C MET A 165 -11.00 -6.24 3.67
N THR A 166 -12.27 -6.60 3.82
CA THR A 166 -12.71 -7.91 4.33
C THR A 166 -12.27 -9.08 3.46
N ASP A 167 -11.93 -8.84 2.18
CA ASP A 167 -11.48 -9.89 1.26
C ASP A 167 -9.97 -10.18 1.41
N VAL A 168 -9.23 -9.36 2.16
CA VAL A 168 -7.80 -9.55 2.48
C VAL A 168 -7.61 -10.37 3.76
N VAL A 169 -8.62 -10.39 4.63
CA VAL A 169 -8.64 -11.15 5.88
C VAL A 169 -9.74 -12.20 5.78
N GLY A 170 -9.58 -13.15 4.86
CA GLY A 170 -10.48 -14.29 4.66
C GLY A 170 -9.69 -15.58 4.53
N ASN A 171 -9.69 -16.37 5.62
CA ASN A 171 -9.02 -17.65 5.89
C ASN A 171 -7.51 -17.71 5.71
#